data_AF-A0A8J9X3L8-F1
#
_entry.id   AF-A0A8J9X3L8-F1
#
_cell.length_a   1.000
_cell.length_b   1.000
_cell.length_c   1.000
_cell.angle_alpha   90.00
_cell.angle_beta   90.00
_cell.angle_gamma   90.00
#
_symmetry.space_group_name_H-M   'P 1'
#
loop_
_entity.id
_entity.type
_entity.pdbx_description
1 polymer ?
#
loop_
_entity_poly.entity_id
_entity_poly.type
_entity_poly.pdbx_seq_one_letter_code
_entity_poly.pdbx_strand_id
1 'polypeptide(L)'
;MVDSIFEGCSDSCGWLAGIVAALAYGSFGVPIRETKDIDVHPLVFQSYKTITMFMLSWLVIFMGIAPSWTSWGLVSGGLWVVGGTGGVLAIRMAGLAIAVGTWASVMIVINFLVGIVLFQEPVSDMFATLGAFLLLALGLVGMSLYSTPQPVDQPPSTEMTENIGPNQNEVEEIDRALIVKRTSSYTGKIDHRDIQRRNEESGSYGSSADADEPLFTIQTEPKEKDPDQ
;
A
#
# COMPACT_ATOMS: atom_id res chain seq x y z
N MET A 1 -41.53 -4.37 8.32
CA MET A 1 -41.83 -3.50 7.17
C MET A 1 -41.01 -2.25 7.41
N VAL A 2 -39.74 -2.30 6.99
CA VAL A 2 -38.83 -1.17 7.08
C VAL A 2 -38.96 -0.50 5.72
N ASP A 3 -39.68 0.61 5.65
CA ASP A 3 -39.70 1.43 4.43
C ASP A 3 -38.24 1.73 4.09
N SER A 4 -37.86 1.43 2.85
CA SER A 4 -36.46 1.49 2.48
C SER A 4 -36.03 2.95 2.60
N ILE A 5 -35.06 3.24 3.46
CA ILE A 5 -34.51 4.59 3.68
C ILE A 5 -34.03 5.24 2.36
N PHE A 6 -33.94 4.45 1.29
CA PHE A 6 -33.56 4.83 -0.07
C PHE A 6 -34.73 5.12 -1.04
N GLU A 7 -35.99 4.89 -0.68
CA GLU A 7 -37.14 5.13 -1.59
C GLU A 7 -37.39 6.62 -1.89
N GLY A 8 -36.79 7.54 -1.12
CA GLY A 8 -36.89 9.00 -1.33
C GLY A 8 -35.61 9.67 -1.85
N CYS A 9 -34.59 8.91 -2.26
CA CYS A 9 -33.29 9.50 -2.62
C CYS A 9 -33.31 10.09 -4.05
N SER A 10 -33.10 11.41 -4.16
CA SER A 10 -32.86 12.11 -5.44
C SER A 10 -31.46 11.85 -5.99
N ASP A 11 -31.17 12.31 -7.21
CA ASP A 11 -29.85 12.19 -7.86
C ASP A 11 -28.68 12.60 -6.95
N SER A 12 -28.90 13.58 -6.06
CA SER A 12 -27.93 14.05 -5.07
C SER A 12 -27.44 12.94 -4.12
N CYS A 13 -28.29 11.99 -3.77
CA CYS A 13 -27.96 10.86 -2.90
C CYS A 13 -27.01 9.88 -3.61
N GLY A 14 -27.20 9.65 -4.92
CA GLY A 14 -26.30 8.85 -5.74
C GLY A 14 -24.91 9.47 -5.82
N TRP A 15 -24.82 10.79 -6.06
CA TRP A 15 -23.56 11.53 -6.05
C TRP A 15 -22.86 11.49 -4.69
N LEU A 16 -23.60 11.71 -3.60
CA LEU A 16 -23.06 11.64 -2.25
C LEU A 16 -22.54 10.23 -1.92
N ALA A 17 -23.31 9.20 -2.23
CA ALA A 17 -22.89 7.81 -2.04
C ALA A 17 -21.63 7.48 -2.85
N GLY A 18 -21.52 7.99 -4.09
CA GLY A 18 -20.33 7.86 -4.92
C GLY A 18 -19.09 8.51 -4.29
N ILE A 19 -19.21 9.72 -3.75
CA ILE A 19 -18.10 10.42 -3.07
C ILE A 19 -17.68 9.68 -1.80
N VAL A 20 -18.64 9.26 -0.97
CA VAL A 20 -18.36 8.50 0.25
C VAL A 20 -17.68 7.18 -0.09
N ALA A 21 -18.15 6.48 -1.13
CA ALA A 21 -17.51 5.26 -1.61
C ALA A 21 -16.10 5.54 -2.11
N ALA A 22 -15.87 6.60 -2.89
CA ALA A 22 -14.55 6.96 -3.40
C ALA A 22 -13.56 7.26 -2.26
N LEU A 23 -13.99 7.99 -1.23
CA LEU A 23 -13.17 8.28 -0.05
C LEU A 23 -12.87 7.01 0.75
N ALA A 24 -13.90 6.20 1.05
CA ALA A 24 -13.71 4.95 1.77
C ALA A 24 -12.76 4.00 1.01
N TYR A 25 -13.01 3.76 -0.29
CA TYR A 25 -12.17 2.91 -1.14
C TYR A 25 -10.74 3.47 -1.30
N GLY A 26 -10.59 4.78 -1.44
CA GLY A 26 -9.29 5.44 -1.55
C GLY A 26 -8.46 5.37 -0.26
N SER A 27 -9.09 5.52 0.90
CA SER A 27 -8.41 5.50 2.20
C SER A 27 -7.89 4.12 2.60
N PHE A 28 -8.47 3.02 2.09
CA PHE A 28 -7.98 1.66 2.40
C PHE A 28 -6.53 1.42 1.94
N GLY A 29 -6.02 2.19 0.98
CA GLY A 29 -4.63 2.06 0.52
C GLY A 29 -3.60 2.50 1.56
N VAL A 30 -3.94 3.41 2.47
CA VAL A 30 -3.00 4.04 3.39
C VAL A 30 -2.46 3.06 4.45
N PRO A 31 -3.30 2.30 5.18
CA PRO A 31 -2.81 1.32 6.17
C PRO A 31 -1.97 0.19 5.54
N ILE A 32 -2.23 -0.14 4.28
CA ILE A 32 -1.50 -1.17 3.52
C ILE A 32 -0.07 -0.72 3.24
N ARG A 33 0.14 0.59 3.03
CA ARG A 33 1.47 1.15 2.82
C ARG A 33 2.32 1.10 4.08
N GLU A 34 1.74 1.44 5.23
CA GLU A 34 2.43 1.46 6.54
C GLU A 34 2.79 0.06 7.03
N THR A 35 2.09 -0.97 6.57
CA THR A 35 2.37 -2.37 6.92
C THR A 35 3.36 -3.05 5.98
N LYS A 36 4.03 -2.32 5.08
CA LYS A 36 5.08 -2.89 4.21
C LYS A 36 6.28 -3.44 4.99
N ASP A 37 6.58 -2.87 6.15
CA ASP A 37 7.75 -3.25 6.96
C ASP A 37 7.48 -4.46 7.87
N ILE A 38 6.23 -4.91 7.96
CA ILE A 38 5.85 -6.11 8.72
C ILE A 38 5.59 -7.22 7.70
N ASP A 39 6.42 -8.28 7.74
CA ASP A 39 6.33 -9.47 6.89
C ASP A 39 5.11 -10.34 7.22
N VAL A 40 3.91 -9.77 7.11
CA VAL A 40 2.67 -10.52 7.20
C VAL A 40 2.43 -11.17 5.83
N HIS A 41 2.12 -12.47 5.81
CA HIS A 41 1.72 -13.14 4.57
C HIS A 41 0.50 -12.44 3.95
N PRO A 42 0.50 -12.14 2.64
CA PRO A 42 -0.58 -11.43 1.96
C PRO A 42 -1.91 -12.20 2.01
N LEU A 43 -1.84 -13.52 2.16
CA LEU A 43 -2.99 -14.40 2.32
C LEU A 43 -3.74 -14.16 3.65
N VAL A 44 -3.01 -13.83 4.72
CA VAL A 44 -3.59 -13.48 6.02
C VAL A 44 -4.35 -12.17 5.91
N PHE A 45 -3.75 -11.14 5.29
CA PHE A 45 -4.42 -9.85 5.09
C PHE A 45 -5.70 -9.98 4.25
N GLN A 46 -5.67 -10.81 3.20
CA GLN A 46 -6.85 -11.11 2.39
C GLN A 46 -7.95 -11.81 3.20
N SER A 47 -7.58 -12.77 4.07
CA SER A 47 -8.54 -13.48 4.90
C SER A 47 -9.28 -12.54 5.85
N TYR A 48 -8.59 -11.60 6.50
CA TYR A 48 -9.22 -10.58 7.34
C TYR A 48 -10.23 -9.75 6.56
N LYS A 49 -9.86 -9.28 5.36
CA LYS A 49 -10.77 -8.52 4.49
C LYS A 49 -12.04 -9.32 4.15
N THR A 50 -11.90 -10.60 3.80
CA THR A 50 -13.05 -11.46 3.47
C THR A 50 -13.95 -11.72 4.67
N ILE A 51 -13.38 -11.91 5.86
CA ILE A 51 -14.13 -12.10 7.11
C ILE A 51 -14.93 -10.84 7.45
N THR A 52 -14.34 -9.65 7.30
CA THR A 52 -15.06 -8.39 7.52
C THR A 52 -16.25 -8.25 6.56
N MET A 53 -16.08 -8.60 5.29
CA MET A 53 -17.18 -8.59 4.31
C MET A 53 -18.27 -9.61 4.64
N PHE A 54 -17.88 -10.79 5.11
CA PHE A 54 -18.82 -11.81 5.56
C PHE A 54 -19.62 -11.33 6.79
N MET A 55 -18.95 -10.73 7.78
CA MET A 55 -19.62 -10.17 8.96
C MET A 55 -20.54 -9.00 8.60
N LEU A 56 -20.10 -8.13 7.67
CA LEU A 56 -20.93 -7.02 7.19
C LEU A 56 -22.16 -7.53 6.44
N SER A 57 -22.07 -8.64 5.72
CA SER A 57 -23.22 -9.25 5.03
C SER A 57 -24.32 -9.72 6.00
N TRP A 58 -23.96 -10.14 7.22
CA TRP A 58 -24.93 -10.44 8.27
C TRP A 58 -25.70 -9.20 8.74
N LEU A 59 -25.06 -8.03 8.76
CA LEU A 59 -25.73 -6.77 9.08
C LEU A 59 -26.79 -6.40 8.02
N VAL A 60 -26.54 -6.73 6.75
CA VAL A 60 -27.51 -6.54 5.66
C VAL A 60 -28.72 -7.48 5.82
N ILE A 61 -28.51 -8.71 6.30
CA ILE A 61 -29.61 -9.64 6.61
C ILE A 61 -30.50 -9.07 7.73
N PHE A 62 -29.92 -8.42 8.75
CA PHE A 62 -30.69 -7.74 9.79
C PHE A 62 -31.53 -6.56 9.27
N MET A 63 -31.17 -5.95 8.14
CA MET A 63 -32.01 -4.95 7.44
C MET A 63 -33.22 -5.55 6.72
N GLY A 64 -33.42 -6.87 6.76
CA GLY A 64 -34.63 -7.53 6.26
C GLY A 64 -34.58 -7.96 4.79
N ILE A 65 -33.41 -7.93 4.15
CA ILE A 65 -33.22 -8.40 2.79
C ILE A 65 -32.99 -9.92 2.82
N ALA A 66 -33.89 -10.68 2.18
CA ALA A 66 -33.79 -12.13 2.13
C ALA A 66 -32.62 -12.57 1.20
N PRO A 67 -31.69 -13.43 1.68
CA PRO A 67 -30.61 -13.92 0.84
C PRO A 67 -31.15 -14.85 -0.24
N SER A 68 -30.87 -14.52 -1.50
CA SER A 68 -31.13 -15.42 -2.63
C SER A 68 -29.87 -16.23 -2.94
N TRP A 69 -30.01 -17.56 -2.97
CA TRP A 69 -28.89 -18.42 -3.31
C TRP A 69 -28.73 -18.50 -4.82
N THR A 70 -27.57 -18.10 -5.31
CA THR A 70 -27.22 -18.18 -6.73
C THR A 70 -25.81 -18.74 -6.87
N SER A 71 -25.65 -19.78 -7.68
CA SER A 71 -24.33 -20.38 -7.95
C SER A 71 -23.37 -19.37 -8.61
N TRP A 72 -23.90 -18.39 -9.35
CA TRP A 72 -23.12 -17.30 -9.93
C TRP A 72 -22.47 -16.40 -8.88
N GLY A 73 -23.09 -16.24 -7.71
CA GLY A 73 -22.54 -15.49 -6.59
C GLY A 73 -21.31 -16.16 -5.98
N LEU A 74 -21.27 -17.49 -5.99
CA LEU A 74 -20.11 -18.24 -5.51
C LEU A 74 -18.93 -18.11 -6.49
N VAL A 75 -19.20 -18.20 -7.79
CA VAL A 75 -18.19 -18.02 -8.84
C VAL A 75 -17.62 -16.59 -8.81
N SER A 76 -18.48 -15.57 -8.68
CA SER A 76 -18.02 -14.19 -8.59
C SER A 76 -17.25 -13.92 -7.30
N GLY A 77 -17.67 -14.50 -6.16
CA GLY A 77 -16.92 -14.44 -4.91
C GLY A 77 -15.53 -15.07 -5.02
N GLY A 78 -15.43 -16.25 -5.64
CA GLY A 78 -14.15 -16.91 -5.90
C GLY A 78 -13.22 -16.07 -6.76
N LEU A 79 -13.74 -15.53 -7.88
CA LEU A 79 -12.97 -14.65 -8.76
C LEU A 79 -12.53 -13.36 -8.05
N TRP A 80 -13.38 -12.80 -7.18
CA TRP A 80 -13.08 -11.62 -6.39
C TRP A 80 -11.95 -11.88 -5.38
N VAL A 81 -11.93 -13.05 -4.72
CA VAL A 81 -10.84 -13.39 -3.80
C VAL A 81 -9.52 -13.53 -4.54
N VAL A 82 -9.50 -14.26 -5.67
CA VAL A 82 -8.29 -14.45 -6.49
C VAL A 82 -7.78 -13.10 -7.02
N GLY A 83 -8.68 -12.27 -7.55
CA GLY A 83 -8.35 -10.92 -8.02
C GLY A 83 -7.82 -10.02 -6.91
N GLY A 84 -8.43 -10.08 -5.73
CA GLY A 84 -7.98 -9.33 -4.55
C GLY A 84 -6.58 -9.73 -4.07
N THR A 85 -6.30 -11.03 -3.99
CA THR A 85 -4.95 -11.54 -3.62
C THR A 85 -3.90 -11.11 -4.64
N GLY A 86 -4.22 -11.21 -5.94
CA GLY A 86 -3.35 -10.74 -7.01
C GLY A 86 -3.07 -9.23 -6.92
N GLY A 87 -4.10 -8.43 -6.60
CA GLY A 87 -3.96 -7.00 -6.38
C GLY A 87 -3.02 -6.66 -5.22
N VAL A 88 -3.11 -7.38 -4.09
CA VAL A 88 -2.20 -7.17 -2.95
C VAL A 88 -0.75 -7.51 -3.31
N LEU A 89 -0.52 -8.60 -4.06
CA LEU A 89 0.82 -8.95 -4.54
C LEU A 89 1.36 -7.89 -5.50
N ALA A 90 0.52 -7.37 -6.41
CA ALA A 90 0.89 -6.30 -7.31
C ALA A 90 1.28 -5.01 -6.55
N ILE A 91 0.56 -4.65 -5.48
CA ILE A 91 0.89 -3.50 -4.63
C ILE A 91 2.26 -3.66 -3.96
N ARG A 92 2.61 -4.88 -3.52
CA ARG A 92 3.91 -5.15 -2.90
C ARG A 92 5.06 -4.97 -3.91
N MET A 93 4.87 -5.47 -5.14
CA MET A 93 5.91 -5.43 -6.17
C MET A 93 6.02 -4.09 -6.90
N ALA A 94 4.91 -3.50 -7.33
CA ALA A 94 4.88 -2.30 -8.19
C ALA A 94 4.61 -0.99 -7.42
N GLY A 95 4.24 -1.09 -6.14
CA GLY A 95 3.83 0.06 -5.34
C GLY A 95 2.33 0.38 -5.43
N LEU A 96 1.85 1.11 -4.42
CA LEU A 96 0.42 1.37 -4.22
C LEU A 96 -0.18 2.21 -5.36
N ALA A 97 0.53 3.26 -5.79
CA ALA A 97 0.02 4.18 -6.82
C ALA A 97 -0.21 3.48 -8.17
N ILE A 98 0.77 2.70 -8.62
CA ILE A 98 0.69 1.98 -9.91
C ILE A 98 -0.37 0.89 -9.86
N ALA A 99 -0.37 0.07 -8.80
CA ALA A 99 -1.28 -1.07 -8.71
C ALA A 99 -2.75 -0.64 -8.61
N VAL A 100 -3.05 0.37 -7.79
CA VAL A 100 -4.44 0.88 -7.64
C VAL A 100 -4.92 1.56 -8.93
N GLY A 101 -4.08 2.37 -9.57
CA GLY A 101 -4.42 3.02 -10.84
C GLY A 101 -4.65 2.01 -11.98
N THR A 102 -3.81 0.97 -12.04
CA THR A 102 -3.94 -0.10 -13.05
C THR A 102 -5.22 -0.90 -12.84
N TRP A 103 -5.51 -1.30 -11.59
CA TRP A 103 -6.72 -2.05 -11.28
C TRP A 103 -7.98 -1.25 -11.62
N ALA A 104 -8.07 0.01 -11.18
CA ALA A 104 -9.21 0.87 -11.49
C ALA A 104 -9.43 1.02 -13.01
N SER A 105 -8.34 1.20 -13.77
CA SER A 105 -8.40 1.34 -15.23
C SER A 105 -8.89 0.07 -15.93
N VAL A 106 -8.38 -1.10 -15.53
CA VAL A 106 -8.83 -2.40 -16.07
C VAL A 106 -10.31 -2.62 -15.75
N MET A 107 -10.76 -2.29 -14.53
CA MET A 107 -12.17 -2.43 -14.14
C MET A 107 -13.09 -1.54 -14.98
N ILE A 108 -12.71 -0.29 -15.24
CA ILE A 108 -13.50 0.62 -16.08
C ILE A 108 -13.63 0.08 -17.50
N VAL A 109 -12.54 -0.41 -18.10
CA VAL A 109 -12.55 -1.01 -19.45
C VAL A 109 -13.45 -2.25 -19.49
N ILE A 110 -13.32 -3.16 -18.53
CA ILE A 110 -14.13 -4.38 -18.46
C ILE A 110 -15.61 -4.02 -18.26
N ASN A 111 -15.94 -3.13 -17.34
CA ASN A 111 -17.32 -2.71 -17.08
C ASN A 111 -17.94 -2.08 -18.32
N PHE A 112 -17.18 -1.27 -19.05
CA PHE A 112 -17.64 -0.68 -20.30
C PHE A 112 -17.86 -1.73 -21.40
N LEU A 113 -16.91 -2.66 -21.59
CA LEU A 113 -17.04 -3.74 -22.57
C LEU A 113 -18.26 -4.62 -22.28
N VAL A 114 -18.45 -4.99 -21.01
CA VAL A 114 -19.63 -5.76 -20.57
C VAL A 114 -20.90 -4.92 -20.73
N GLY A 115 -20.87 -3.63 -20.42
CA GLY A 115 -21.98 -2.71 -20.64
C GLY A 115 -22.45 -2.69 -22.10
N ILE A 116 -21.52 -2.50 -23.04
CA ILE A 116 -21.83 -2.51 -24.48
C ILE A 116 -22.30 -3.88 -24.95
N VAL A 117 -21.56 -4.94 -24.62
CA VAL A 117 -21.81 -6.28 -25.19
C VAL A 117 -23.08 -6.92 -24.60
N LEU A 118 -23.31 -6.74 -23.30
CA LEU A 118 -24.37 -7.44 -22.58
C LEU A 118 -25.66 -6.60 -22.45
N PHE A 119 -25.55 -5.30 -22.18
CA PHE A 119 -26.72 -4.43 -22.02
C PHE A 119 -27.13 -3.72 -23.32
N GLN A 120 -26.28 -3.76 -24.36
CA GLN A 120 -26.51 -3.10 -25.65
C GLN A 120 -26.94 -1.64 -25.49
N GLU A 121 -26.39 -0.94 -24.50
CA GLU A 121 -26.74 0.45 -24.26
C GLU A 121 -26.30 1.31 -25.45
N PRO A 122 -27.22 2.08 -26.07
CA PRO A 122 -26.89 2.93 -27.19
C PRO A 122 -25.94 4.03 -26.72
N VAL A 123 -24.71 3.98 -27.20
CA VAL A 123 -23.70 4.99 -26.90
C VAL A 123 -24.14 6.31 -27.55
N SER A 124 -24.56 7.27 -26.72
CA SER A 124 -25.07 8.57 -27.16
C SER A 124 -24.12 9.29 -28.11
N ASP A 125 -22.80 9.16 -27.90
CA ASP A 125 -21.78 9.74 -28.76
C ASP A 125 -20.48 8.92 -28.72
N MET A 126 -20.09 8.34 -29.85
CA MET A 126 -18.84 7.59 -30.00
C MET A 126 -17.61 8.44 -29.69
N PHE A 127 -17.64 9.75 -30.00
CA PHE A 127 -16.49 10.63 -29.80
C PHE A 127 -16.28 10.95 -28.32
N ALA A 128 -17.37 11.16 -27.57
CA ALA A 128 -17.28 11.38 -26.12
C ALA A 128 -16.68 10.17 -25.41
N THR A 129 -17.08 8.96 -25.80
CA THR A 129 -16.53 7.73 -25.24
C THR A 129 -15.07 7.52 -25.61
N LEU A 130 -14.70 7.73 -26.88
CA LEU A 130 -13.31 7.63 -27.32
C LEU A 130 -12.43 8.65 -26.58
N GLY A 131 -12.93 9.88 -26.39
CA GLY A 131 -12.27 10.92 -25.61
C GLY A 131 -12.05 10.50 -24.15
N ALA A 132 -13.06 9.89 -23.52
CA ALA A 132 -12.93 9.39 -22.15
C ALA A 132 -11.88 8.28 -22.03
N PHE A 133 -11.83 7.35 -22.99
CA PHE A 133 -10.79 6.30 -23.02
C PHE A 133 -9.39 6.85 -23.24
N LEU A 134 -9.22 7.81 -24.15
CA LEU A 134 -7.93 8.46 -24.37
C LEU A 134 -7.48 9.23 -23.13
N LEU A 135 -8.40 9.94 -22.47
CA LEU A 135 -8.11 10.66 -21.24
C LEU A 135 -7.72 9.69 -20.10
N LEU A 136 -8.41 8.55 -19.98
CA LEU A 136 -8.09 7.50 -19.02
C LEU A 136 -6.72 6.88 -19.31
N ALA A 137 -6.43 6.55 -20.57
CA ALA A 137 -5.14 6.03 -20.99
C ALA A 137 -4.00 7.02 -20.71
N LEU A 138 -4.21 8.31 -21.01
CA LEU A 138 -3.25 9.38 -20.72
C LEU A 138 -3.01 9.52 -19.22
N GLY A 139 -4.06 9.46 -18.41
CA GLY A 139 -3.97 9.49 -16.95
C GLY A 139 -3.18 8.31 -16.38
N LEU A 140 -3.42 7.10 -16.90
CA LEU A 140 -2.68 5.89 -16.52
C LEU A 140 -1.21 5.99 -16.90
N VAL A 141 -0.90 6.40 -18.13
CA VAL A 141 0.48 6.58 -18.61
C VAL A 141 1.20 7.63 -17.75
N GLY A 142 0.54 8.76 -17.47
CA GLY A 142 1.07 9.79 -16.57
C GLY A 142 1.42 9.23 -15.19
N MET A 143 0.49 8.53 -14.54
CA MET A 143 0.73 7.90 -13.25
C MET A 143 1.86 6.88 -13.30
N SER A 144 1.94 6.05 -14.35
CA SER A 144 2.96 5.03 -14.52
C SER A 144 4.36 5.64 -14.69
N LEU A 145 4.49 6.73 -15.44
CA LEU A 145 5.78 7.40 -15.67
C LEU A 145 6.30 8.06 -14.39
N TYR A 146 5.44 8.75 -13.64
CA TYR A 146 5.83 9.43 -12.40
C TYR A 146 6.06 8.48 -11.21
N SER A 147 5.47 7.28 -11.24
CA SER A 147 5.54 6.33 -10.12
C SER A 147 6.65 5.28 -10.24
N THR A 148 7.47 5.32 -11.31
CA THR A 148 8.57 4.36 -11.49
C THR A 148 9.54 4.49 -10.31
N PRO A 149 9.72 3.44 -9.48
CA PRO A 149 10.64 3.50 -8.34
C PRO A 149 12.04 3.86 -8.82
N GLN A 150 12.67 4.84 -8.19
CA GLN A 150 14.12 5.01 -8.38
C GLN A 150 14.80 3.76 -7.80
N PRO A 151 15.81 3.19 -8.50
CA PRO A 151 16.59 2.09 -7.94
C PRO A 151 17.26 2.60 -6.67
N VAL A 152 16.69 2.27 -5.52
CA VAL A 152 17.42 2.34 -4.26
C VAL A 152 18.31 1.13 -4.31
N ASP A 153 19.63 1.33 -4.35
CA ASP A 153 20.65 0.29 -4.27
C ASP A 153 20.35 -0.60 -3.04
N GLN A 154 19.59 -1.66 -3.25
CA GLN A 154 19.45 -2.72 -2.27
C GLN A 154 20.82 -3.39 -2.22
N PRO A 155 21.51 -3.41 -1.05
CA PRO A 155 22.65 -4.29 -0.91
C PRO A 155 22.13 -5.70 -1.20
N PRO A 156 22.88 -6.51 -1.97
CA PRO A 156 22.40 -7.76 -2.54
C PRO A 156 21.77 -8.59 -1.42
N SER A 157 20.46 -8.81 -1.51
CA SER A 157 19.80 -9.81 -0.72
C SER A 157 20.51 -11.11 -1.02
N THR A 158 21.16 -11.67 -0.01
CA THR A 158 21.75 -13.00 0.02
C THR A 158 20.69 -14.01 -0.43
N GLU A 159 20.57 -14.18 -1.75
CA GLU A 159 19.98 -15.38 -2.32
C GLU A 159 20.81 -16.54 -1.79
N MET A 160 20.09 -17.49 -1.20
CA MET A 160 20.59 -18.80 -0.82
C MET A 160 21.45 -19.36 -1.95
N THR A 161 22.77 -19.27 -1.77
CA THR A 161 23.74 -20.04 -2.53
C THR A 161 23.60 -21.47 -2.03
N GLU A 162 22.57 -22.15 -2.52
CA GLU A 162 22.49 -23.60 -2.47
C GLU A 162 23.57 -24.14 -3.41
N ASN A 163 24.63 -24.67 -2.79
CA ASN A 163 25.56 -25.67 -3.32
C ASN A 163 26.56 -25.28 -4.43
N ILE A 164 27.46 -24.32 -4.20
CA ILE A 164 28.89 -24.44 -4.57
C ILE A 164 29.69 -23.67 -3.51
N GLY A 165 30.40 -24.38 -2.63
CA GLY A 165 31.19 -23.73 -1.57
C GLY A 165 32.35 -22.92 -2.17
N PRO A 166 32.42 -21.59 -1.96
CA PRO A 166 33.61 -20.84 -2.31
C PRO A 166 34.66 -20.99 -1.22
N ASN A 167 35.91 -21.02 -1.65
CA ASN A 167 37.08 -21.08 -0.79
C ASN A 167 37.08 -19.86 0.15
N GLN A 168 37.12 -20.08 1.46
CA GLN A 168 36.82 -19.10 2.52
C GLN A 168 37.69 -17.83 2.47
N ASN A 169 38.82 -17.89 1.75
CA ASN A 169 39.76 -16.78 1.58
C ASN A 169 39.29 -15.71 0.58
N GLU A 170 38.48 -16.05 -0.44
CA GLU A 170 37.98 -15.06 -1.42
C GLU A 170 36.81 -14.24 -0.87
N VAL A 171 36.04 -14.82 0.06
CA VAL A 171 34.88 -14.13 0.67
C VAL A 171 35.36 -12.98 1.56
N GLU A 172 36.47 -13.14 2.29
CA GLU A 172 37.01 -12.08 3.15
C GLU A 172 37.58 -10.89 2.35
N GLU A 173 38.15 -11.15 1.17
CA GLU A 173 38.72 -10.10 0.31
C GLU A 173 37.62 -9.27 -0.38
N ILE A 174 36.53 -9.93 -0.81
CA ILE A 174 35.36 -9.26 -1.38
C ILE A 174 34.66 -8.39 -0.31
N ASP A 175 34.56 -8.87 0.93
CA ASP A 175 33.90 -8.13 2.01
C ASP A 175 34.71 -6.88 2.41
N ARG A 176 36.05 -6.97 2.48
CA ARG A 176 36.91 -5.80 2.70
C ARG A 176 36.81 -4.77 1.58
N ALA A 177 36.74 -5.20 0.32
CA ALA A 177 36.58 -4.30 -0.82
C ALA A 177 35.21 -3.60 -0.82
N LEU A 178 34.15 -4.30 -0.41
CA LEU A 178 32.79 -3.74 -0.27
C LEU A 178 32.67 -2.75 0.87
N ILE A 179 33.30 -3.02 2.02
CA ILE A 179 33.31 -2.09 3.17
C ILE A 179 33.99 -0.77 2.81
N VAL A 180 35.13 -0.81 2.10
CA VAL A 180 35.87 0.40 1.67
C VAL A 180 35.08 1.24 0.66
N LYS A 181 34.40 0.60 -0.30
CA LYS A 181 33.49 1.31 -1.23
C LYS A 181 32.31 1.95 -0.51
N ARG A 182 31.73 1.26 0.49
CA ARG A 182 30.59 1.77 1.26
C ARG A 182 30.98 2.97 2.13
N THR A 183 32.18 2.99 2.71
CA THR A 183 32.64 4.14 3.51
C THR A 183 32.91 5.37 2.64
N SER A 184 33.45 5.20 1.43
CA SER A 184 33.73 6.33 0.53
C SER A 184 32.48 7.00 -0.04
N SER A 185 31.36 6.27 -0.17
CA SER A 185 30.12 6.83 -0.73
C SER A 185 29.30 7.63 0.29
N TYR A 186 29.49 7.39 1.59
CA TYR A 186 28.75 8.10 2.65
C TYR A 186 29.34 9.48 2.98
N THR A 187 30.63 9.71 2.70
CA THR A 187 31.28 11.00 2.98
C THR A 187 31.10 12.03 1.86
N GLY A 188 30.53 11.64 0.71
CA GLY A 188 30.44 12.50 -0.48
C GLY A 188 29.15 13.30 -0.66
N LYS A 189 28.14 13.12 0.20
CA LYS A 189 26.80 13.73 -0.01
C LYS A 189 26.08 14.17 1.27
N ILE A 190 26.82 14.53 2.32
CA ILE A 190 26.25 15.42 3.33
C ILE A 190 26.32 16.83 2.75
N ASP A 191 25.23 17.26 2.11
CA ASP A 191 25.04 18.66 1.74
C ASP A 191 25.05 19.48 3.05
N HIS A 192 26.03 20.37 3.18
CA HIS A 192 26.20 21.25 4.34
C HIS A 192 24.92 22.03 4.69
N ARG A 193 23.97 22.16 3.75
CA ARG A 193 22.66 22.79 3.97
C ARG A 193 21.71 22.03 4.90
N ASP A 194 21.81 20.71 5.00
CA ASP A 194 20.91 19.93 5.87
C ASP A 194 21.29 20.03 7.35
N ILE A 195 22.57 20.28 7.65
CA ILE A 195 23.04 20.54 9.02
C ILE A 195 22.66 21.94 9.48
N GLN A 196 22.69 22.95 8.59
CA GLN A 196 22.23 24.30 8.93
C GLN A 196 20.73 24.35 9.23
N ARG A 197 19.90 23.66 8.44
CA ARG A 197 18.45 23.66 8.65
C ARG A 197 18.05 23.00 9.97
N ARG A 198 18.77 21.96 10.40
CA ARG A 198 18.55 21.30 11.70
C ARG A 198 18.93 22.19 12.89
N ASN A 199 19.96 23.04 12.76
CA ASN A 199 20.34 23.99 13.81
C ASN A 199 19.37 25.17 13.94
N GLU A 200 18.71 25.59 12.85
CA GLU A 200 17.67 26.63 12.90
C GLU A 200 16.37 26.13 13.56
N GLU A 201 15.95 24.88 13.30
CA GLU A 201 14.76 24.31 13.95
C GLU A 201 14.98 24.03 15.46
N SER A 202 16.21 23.70 15.86
CA SER A 202 16.57 23.45 17.26
C SER A 202 16.61 24.73 18.12
N GLY A 203 16.73 25.91 17.50
CA GLY A 203 16.79 27.19 18.19
C GLY A 203 15.43 27.80 18.56
N SER A 204 14.32 27.28 18.04
CA SER A 204 12.99 27.89 18.21
C SER A 204 12.08 27.22 19.24
N TYR A 205 12.50 26.09 19.86
CA TYR A 205 11.72 25.34 20.87
C TYR A 205 12.32 25.47 22.28
N GLY A 206 12.71 26.67 22.67
CA GLY A 206 13.29 26.94 23.99
C GLY A 206 12.76 28.22 24.64
N SER A 207 11.48 28.27 25.00
CA SER A 207 11.00 29.16 26.08
C SER A 207 9.54 28.83 26.47
N SER A 208 9.39 28.00 27.50
CA SER A 208 8.32 27.94 28.51
C SER A 208 8.43 26.56 29.17
N ALA A 209 9.16 26.42 30.27
CA ALA A 209 8.64 26.62 31.62
C ALA A 209 7.35 25.81 31.84
N ASP A 210 7.47 24.61 32.43
CA ASP A 210 6.98 24.38 33.79
C ASP A 210 7.37 22.99 34.31
N ALA A 211 7.53 22.97 35.62
CA ALA A 211 8.13 21.94 36.45
C ALA A 211 7.30 20.65 36.53
N ASP A 212 7.99 19.50 36.64
CA ASP A 212 7.93 18.63 37.83
C ASP A 212 8.71 17.32 37.57
N GLU A 213 9.84 17.20 38.27
CA GLU A 213 10.58 15.96 38.54
C GLU A 213 9.81 15.09 39.58
N PRO A 214 10.25 13.86 39.97
CA PRO A 214 11.38 13.06 39.49
C PRO A 214 11.06 11.55 39.35
N LEU A 215 12.13 10.77 39.10
CA LEU A 215 12.42 9.47 39.74
C LEU A 215 12.41 8.25 38.79
N PHE A 216 13.53 8.02 38.09
CA PHE A 216 14.01 6.64 37.90
C PHE A 216 15.53 6.58 38.05
N THR A 217 15.93 5.95 39.15
CA THR A 217 17.29 5.83 39.64
C THR A 217 18.10 4.92 38.73
N ILE A 218 19.26 5.41 38.32
CA ILE A 218 20.30 4.65 37.63
C ILE A 218 20.92 3.65 38.61
N GLN A 219 20.83 2.36 38.28
CA GLN A 219 21.60 1.32 38.94
C GLN A 219 22.80 0.98 38.07
N THR A 220 23.95 1.56 38.40
CA THR A 220 25.25 1.19 37.84
C THR A 220 25.73 -0.09 38.52
N GLU A 221 25.90 -1.16 37.75
CA GLU A 221 26.70 -2.32 38.17
C GLU A 221 28.20 -2.12 37.86
N PRO A 222 29.09 -2.76 38.65
CA PRO A 222 30.49 -2.40 38.74
C PRO A 222 31.39 -3.15 37.73
N LYS A 223 32.50 -2.50 37.39
CA LYS A 223 33.63 -3.02 36.62
C LYS A 223 34.11 -4.39 37.11
N GLU A 224 34.05 -5.38 36.23
CA GLU A 224 34.83 -6.61 36.33
C GLU A 224 36.28 -6.32 35.96
N LYS A 225 37.18 -6.80 36.81
CA LYS A 225 38.62 -6.59 36.81
C LYS A 225 39.26 -7.90 36.36
N ASP A 226 39.78 -7.94 35.14
CA ASP A 226 40.54 -9.09 34.66
C ASP A 226 42.00 -9.00 35.15
N PRO A 227 42.52 -10.05 35.81
CA PRO A 227 43.96 -10.24 35.99
C PRO A 227 44.53 -11.01 34.78
N ASP A 228 45.84 -10.88 34.58
CA ASP A 228 46.66 -11.65 33.63
C ASP A 228 46.72 -11.13 32.18
N GLN A 229 47.60 -10.14 31.95
CA GLN A 229 48.68 -10.18 30.93
C GLN A 229 49.59 -8.96 30.99
#